data_AF-A0A838RQU4-F1
#
_entry.id   AF-A0A838RQU4-F1
#
_cell.length_a   1.000
_cell.length_b   1.000
_cell.length_c   1.000
_cell.angle_alpha   90.00
_cell.angle_beta   90.00
_cell.angle_gamma   90.00
#
_symmetry.space_group_name_H-M   'P 1'
#
loop_
_entity.id
_entity.type
_entity.pdbx_description
1 polymer ?
#
loop_
_entity_poly.entity_id
_entity_poly.type
_entity_poly.pdbx_seq_one_letter_code
_entity_poly.pdbx_strand_id
1 'polypeptide(L)'
;RIPWTDPAVEQAAQHFVTLLQAPWVMGGSEGAATLPLTPKSFARAFDPEAPGAVFWLGQGGLIRGLAEGEEAYDLFPFPANGGVVGVGSVAVATNNRSESQALLTFLAQPEAIEPWVRQGGFISPNQDLPLSAYPTAHARQEAELLINTRFFRYDLSDRLPPNLKDSFLPEQLRQMLRHPEQLPAILAEIERVATREQGSAGQ
;
A
#
# COMPACT_ATOMS: atom_id res chain seq x y z
N ARG A 1 -17.25 -10.32 -6.44
CA ARG A 1 -16.65 -9.90 -5.16
C ARG A 1 -16.35 -11.15 -4.36
N ILE A 2 -15.20 -11.23 -3.70
CA ILE A 2 -14.83 -12.36 -2.84
C ILE A 2 -15.31 -12.03 -1.42
N PRO A 3 -16.05 -12.91 -0.72
CA PRO A 3 -16.46 -12.69 0.66
C PRO A 3 -15.25 -12.80 1.61
N TRP A 4 -15.30 -12.15 2.77
CA TRP A 4 -14.25 -12.23 3.78
C TRP A 4 -14.10 -13.64 4.37
N THR A 5 -15.16 -14.45 4.30
CA THR A 5 -15.17 -15.86 4.70
C THR A 5 -14.71 -16.81 3.59
N ASP A 6 -14.22 -16.29 2.46
CA ASP A 6 -13.69 -17.14 1.39
C ASP A 6 -12.40 -17.85 1.85
N PRO A 7 -12.18 -19.11 1.48
CA PRO A 7 -10.95 -19.84 1.85
C PRO A 7 -9.65 -19.10 1.44
N ALA A 8 -9.66 -18.37 0.33
CA ALA A 8 -8.48 -17.59 -0.08
C ALA A 8 -8.22 -16.39 0.85
N VAL A 9 -9.27 -15.77 1.39
CA VAL A 9 -9.15 -14.67 2.37
C VAL A 9 -8.69 -15.22 3.72
N GLU A 10 -9.23 -16.36 4.14
CA GLU A 10 -8.79 -17.04 5.36
C GLU A 10 -7.31 -17.43 5.29
N GLN A 11 -6.86 -18.00 4.16
CA GLN A 11 -5.46 -18.30 3.92
C GLN A 11 -4.58 -17.04 3.97
N ALA A 12 -5.01 -15.94 3.35
CA ALA A 12 -4.30 -14.68 3.40
C ALA A 12 -4.19 -14.12 4.83
N ALA A 13 -5.27 -14.22 5.62
CA ALA A 13 -5.29 -13.80 7.02
C ALA A 13 -4.40 -14.69 7.90
N GLN A 14 -4.34 -16.00 7.63
CA GLN A 14 -3.40 -16.90 8.30
C GLN A 14 -1.94 -16.54 8.01
N HIS A 15 -1.61 -16.21 6.76
CA HIS A 15 -0.26 -15.72 6.41
C HIS A 15 0.06 -14.39 7.09
N PHE A 16 -0.90 -13.47 7.15
CA PHE A 16 -0.76 -12.21 7.88
C PHE A 16 -0.42 -12.45 9.36
N VAL A 17 -1.15 -13.33 10.04
CA VAL A 17 -0.88 -13.72 11.43
C VAL A 17 0.53 -14.32 11.56
N THR A 18 0.87 -15.31 10.72
CA THR A 18 2.19 -15.98 10.77
C THR A 18 3.33 -14.99 10.58
N LEU A 19 3.22 -14.05 9.63
CA LEU A 19 4.25 -13.06 9.37
C LEU A 19 4.42 -12.07 10.54
N LEU A 20 3.32 -11.67 11.18
CA LEU A 20 3.34 -10.65 12.23
C LEU A 20 3.52 -11.19 13.65
N GLN A 21 3.41 -12.50 13.86
CA GLN A 21 3.79 -13.18 15.10
C GLN A 21 5.23 -13.72 15.07
N ALA A 22 5.91 -13.57 13.94
CA ALA A 22 7.27 -14.06 13.79
C ALA A 22 8.28 -13.30 14.68
N PRO A 23 9.37 -13.96 15.11
CA PRO A 23 10.33 -13.37 16.06
C PRO A 23 11.10 -12.17 15.51
N TRP A 24 11.11 -11.95 14.19
CA TRP A 24 11.75 -10.80 13.54
C TRP A 24 10.88 -9.54 13.52
N VAL A 25 9.64 -9.60 14.00
CA VAL A 25 8.77 -8.43 14.11
C VAL A 25 9.24 -7.56 15.27
N MET A 26 9.65 -6.34 14.96
CA MET A 26 10.14 -5.40 15.96
C MET A 26 9.07 -5.12 17.02
N GLY A 27 9.40 -5.39 18.29
CA GLY A 27 8.45 -5.26 19.41
C GLY A 27 7.42 -6.39 19.51
N GLY A 28 7.53 -7.43 18.70
CA GLY A 28 6.53 -8.49 18.58
C GLY A 28 5.19 -7.99 18.05
N SER A 29 4.18 -8.86 18.03
CA SER A 29 2.84 -8.52 17.53
C SER A 29 2.19 -7.37 18.31
N GLU A 30 2.32 -7.34 19.64
CA GLU A 30 1.76 -6.25 20.47
C GLU A 30 2.50 -4.92 20.32
N GLY A 31 3.85 -4.94 20.31
CA GLY A 31 4.64 -3.73 20.14
C GLY A 31 4.45 -3.12 18.75
N ALA A 32 4.41 -3.96 17.70
CA ALA A 32 4.10 -3.51 16.34
C ALA A 32 2.68 -2.93 16.23
N ALA A 33 1.68 -3.54 16.87
CA ALA A 33 0.29 -3.07 16.82
C ALA A 33 0.05 -1.73 17.54
N THR A 34 0.96 -1.32 18.41
CA THR A 34 0.90 -0.08 19.20
C THR A 34 1.95 0.95 18.78
N LEU A 35 2.79 0.63 17.80
CA LEU A 35 3.81 1.54 17.28
C LEU A 35 3.13 2.73 16.59
N PRO A 36 3.38 3.97 17.03
CA PRO A 36 2.76 5.13 16.41
C PRO A 36 3.34 5.35 15.01
N LEU A 37 2.50 5.66 14.02
CA LEU A 37 2.95 5.97 12.66
C LEU A 37 3.46 7.41 12.59
N THR A 38 4.71 7.63 13.02
CA THR A 38 5.37 8.94 13.03
C THR A 38 6.70 8.87 12.28
N PRO A 39 7.22 10.01 11.78
CA PRO A 39 8.57 10.07 11.21
C PRO A 39 9.63 9.43 12.11
N LYS A 40 9.52 9.62 13.43
CA LYS A 40 10.44 9.02 14.41
C LYS A 40 10.39 7.49 14.43
N SER A 41 9.19 6.91 14.30
CA SER A 41 9.04 5.45 14.27
C SER A 41 9.59 4.85 12.98
N PHE A 42 9.36 5.51 11.85
CA PHE A 42 9.90 5.08 10.56
C PHE A 42 11.42 5.26 10.48
N ALA A 43 11.97 6.35 11.02
CA ALA A 43 13.41 6.62 11.04
C ALA A 43 14.22 5.54 11.78
N ARG A 44 13.58 4.74 12.64
CA ARG A 44 14.18 3.55 13.25
C ARG A 44 14.64 2.52 12.21
N ALA A 45 14.14 2.59 10.98
CA ALA A 45 14.63 1.78 9.86
C ALA A 45 16.09 2.08 9.50
N PHE A 46 16.52 3.31 9.77
CA PHE A 46 17.82 3.85 9.38
C PHE A 46 18.74 4.05 10.59
N ASP A 47 18.35 3.56 11.76
CA ASP A 47 19.17 3.65 12.97
C ASP A 47 20.37 2.70 12.84
N PRO A 48 21.62 3.21 12.76
CA PRO A 48 22.81 2.38 12.57
C PRO A 48 23.09 1.48 13.78
N GLU A 49 22.53 1.81 14.95
CA GLU A 49 22.65 1.02 16.18
C GLU A 49 21.52 -0.01 16.32
N ALA A 50 20.57 -0.05 15.37
CA ALA A 50 19.54 -1.07 15.38
C ALA A 50 20.15 -2.47 15.16
N PRO A 51 19.79 -3.47 15.96
CA PRO A 51 20.28 -4.83 15.77
C PRO A 51 19.64 -5.46 14.53
N GLY A 52 20.28 -5.31 13.38
CA GLY A 52 19.93 -5.96 12.10
C GLY A 52 19.22 -5.04 11.08
N ALA A 53 18.99 -5.59 9.89
CA ALA A 53 18.28 -4.88 8.83
C ALA A 53 16.79 -4.74 9.17
N VAL A 54 16.27 -3.52 9.15
CA VAL A 54 14.86 -3.23 9.36
C VAL A 54 14.16 -3.17 8.01
N PHE A 55 13.05 -3.89 7.90
CA PHE A 55 12.23 -3.90 6.71
C PHE A 55 10.84 -3.32 6.99
N TRP A 56 10.36 -2.46 6.10
CA TRP A 56 9.01 -1.93 6.11
C TRP A 56 8.21 -2.43 4.92
N LEU A 57 7.03 -2.96 5.21
CA LEU A 57 6.05 -3.38 4.21
C LEU A 57 5.07 -2.26 3.90
N GLY A 58 5.23 -1.62 2.74
CA GLY A 58 4.37 -0.53 2.28
C GLY A 58 4.87 0.85 2.71
N GLN A 59 4.15 1.91 2.32
CA GLN A 59 4.51 3.31 2.59
C GLN A 59 5.92 3.71 2.09
N GLY A 60 6.43 3.06 1.03
CA GLY A 60 7.80 3.25 0.55
C GLY A 60 8.15 4.71 0.23
N GLY A 61 7.22 5.45 -0.39
CA GLY A 61 7.42 6.88 -0.67
C GLY A 61 7.60 7.74 0.60
N LEU A 62 6.87 7.42 1.68
CA LEU A 62 7.01 8.11 2.97
C LEU A 62 8.33 7.76 3.65
N ILE A 63 8.67 6.48 3.70
CA ILE A 63 9.88 5.97 4.37
C ILE A 63 11.13 6.49 3.67
N ARG A 64 11.16 6.50 2.33
CA ARG A 64 12.24 7.13 1.56
C ARG A 64 12.43 8.60 1.89
N GLY A 65 11.33 9.35 2.08
CA GLY A 65 11.41 10.76 2.45
C GLY A 65 12.10 11.04 3.79
N LEU A 66 12.35 10.00 4.58
CA LEU A 66 13.05 10.07 5.87
C LEU A 66 14.49 9.57 5.80
N ALA A 67 14.92 9.01 4.66
CA ALA A 67 16.28 8.51 4.47
C ALA A 67 17.25 9.65 4.14
N GLU A 68 18.46 9.58 4.68
CA GLU A 68 19.56 10.50 4.36
C GLU A 68 20.35 9.97 3.15
N GLY A 69 19.73 10.01 1.96
CA GLY A 69 20.35 9.52 0.73
C GLY A 69 19.83 8.15 0.26
N GLU A 70 20.16 7.79 -0.97
CA GLU A 70 19.73 6.52 -1.57
C GLU A 70 20.49 5.33 -0.97
N GLU A 71 21.74 5.52 -0.59
CA GLU A 71 22.61 4.53 0.02
C GLU A 71 22.13 4.03 1.39
N ALA A 72 21.19 4.73 2.02
CA ALA A 72 20.64 4.38 3.32
C ALA A 72 19.61 3.23 3.25
N TYR A 73 19.15 2.85 2.06
CA TYR A 73 18.14 1.80 1.89
C TYR A 73 18.28 1.06 0.55
N ASP A 74 17.56 -0.05 0.45
CA ASP A 74 17.38 -0.77 -0.82
C ASP A 74 15.89 -1.09 -1.00
N LEU A 75 15.47 -1.33 -2.24
CA LEU A 75 14.12 -1.68 -2.61
C LEU A 75 14.09 -3.09 -3.18
N PHE A 76 13.09 -3.86 -2.77
CA PHE A 76 12.83 -5.16 -3.37
C PHE A 76 11.35 -5.31 -3.70
N PRO A 77 11.03 -6.02 -4.80
CA PRO A 77 9.65 -6.33 -5.12
C PRO A 77 9.02 -7.15 -4.00
N PHE A 78 7.80 -6.80 -3.62
CA PHE A 78 7.02 -7.63 -2.72
C PHE A 78 6.92 -9.06 -3.32
N PRO A 79 7.15 -10.14 -2.55
CA PRO A 79 7.21 -11.51 -3.06
C PRO A 79 5.80 -12.04 -3.37
N ALA A 80 5.15 -11.44 -4.37
CA ALA A 80 3.86 -11.81 -4.91
C ALA A 80 3.99 -12.19 -6.39
N ASN A 81 2.89 -12.67 -6.97
CA ASN A 81 2.79 -13.14 -8.36
C ASN A 81 2.86 -12.00 -9.41
N GLY A 82 3.86 -11.13 -9.32
CA GLY A 82 4.11 -10.02 -10.25
C GLY A 82 3.07 -8.89 -10.15
N GLY A 83 2.38 -8.77 -9.02
CA GLY A 83 1.41 -7.71 -8.76
C GLY A 83 1.99 -6.60 -7.90
N VAL A 84 1.54 -5.37 -8.13
CA VAL A 84 1.86 -4.20 -7.29
C VAL A 84 0.60 -3.78 -6.55
N VAL A 85 0.73 -3.59 -5.24
CA VAL A 85 -0.28 -2.93 -4.41
C VAL A 85 0.23 -1.54 -4.06
N GLY A 86 -0.59 -0.51 -4.22
CA GLY A 86 -0.19 0.85 -3.93
C GLY A 86 -1.34 1.80 -3.66
N VAL A 87 -0.98 3.01 -3.29
CA VAL A 87 -1.85 4.18 -3.23
C VAL A 87 -1.52 5.10 -4.40
N GLY A 88 -2.49 5.90 -4.84
CA GLY A 88 -2.27 6.81 -5.93
C GLY A 88 -3.35 7.89 -6.02
N SER A 89 -3.03 8.95 -6.75
CA SER A 89 -4.00 9.98 -7.12
C SER A 89 -4.43 9.78 -8.57
N VAL A 90 -5.72 10.01 -8.83
CA VAL A 90 -6.28 9.99 -10.18
C VAL A 90 -6.93 11.33 -10.49
N ALA A 91 -6.72 11.83 -11.70
CA ALA A 91 -7.49 12.94 -12.23
C ALA A 91 -8.81 12.40 -12.80
N VAL A 92 -9.94 12.97 -12.37
CA VAL A 92 -11.28 12.53 -12.78
C VAL A 92 -12.05 13.71 -13.33
N ALA A 93 -12.63 13.53 -14.52
CA ALA A 93 -13.59 14.47 -15.07
C ALA A 93 -14.97 14.21 -14.45
N THR A 94 -15.59 15.24 -13.87
CA THR A 94 -16.95 15.19 -13.29
C THR A 94 -18.05 15.47 -14.33
N ASN A 95 -17.67 15.67 -15.59
CA ASN A 95 -18.55 15.95 -16.71
C ASN A 95 -17.94 15.35 -18.00
N ASN A 96 -18.77 15.23 -19.04
CA ASN A 96 -18.34 14.65 -20.32
C ASN A 96 -18.04 15.69 -21.41
N ARG A 97 -17.57 16.88 -21.03
CA ARG A 97 -17.23 17.94 -22.00
C ARG A 97 -15.91 17.64 -22.70
N SER A 98 -15.78 18.05 -23.97
CA SER A 98 -14.58 17.80 -24.76
C SER A 98 -13.33 18.45 -24.17
N GLU A 99 -13.47 19.60 -23.52
CA GLU A 99 -12.38 20.33 -22.86
C GLU A 99 -11.85 19.55 -21.65
N SER A 100 -12.75 18.94 -20.86
CA SER A 100 -12.36 18.10 -19.72
C SER A 100 -11.59 16.86 -20.20
N GLN A 101 -12.04 16.23 -21.28
CA GLN A 101 -11.37 15.07 -21.87
C GLN A 101 -10.02 15.44 -22.47
N ALA A 102 -9.92 16.60 -23.12
CA ALA A 102 -8.67 17.12 -23.66
C ALA A 102 -7.64 17.35 -22.54
N LEU A 103 -8.05 17.93 -21.41
CA LEU A 103 -7.16 18.11 -20.26
C LEU A 103 -6.67 16.79 -19.69
N LEU A 104 -7.56 15.81 -19.47
CA LEU A 104 -7.15 14.49 -18.98
C LEU A 104 -6.21 13.77 -19.96
N THR A 105 -6.46 13.90 -21.26
CA THR A 105 -5.60 13.34 -22.30
C THR A 105 -4.21 13.96 -22.26
N PHE A 106 -4.12 15.27 -22.09
CA PHE A 106 -2.85 16.00 -21.92
C PHE A 106 -2.12 15.56 -20.66
N LEU A 107 -2.81 15.49 -19.51
CA LEU A 107 -2.21 15.04 -18.24
C LEU A 107 -1.69 13.60 -18.30
N ALA A 108 -2.20 12.78 -19.22
CA ALA A 108 -1.71 11.44 -19.46
C ALA A 108 -0.46 11.38 -20.36
N GLN A 109 -0.05 12.47 -21.01
CA GLN A 109 1.12 12.48 -21.90
C GLN A 109 2.45 12.61 -21.13
N PRO A 110 3.56 12.05 -21.64
CA PRO A 110 4.89 12.20 -21.04
C PRO A 110 5.26 13.67 -20.79
N GLU A 111 4.95 14.56 -21.72
CA GLU A 111 5.26 16.00 -21.65
C GLU A 111 4.65 16.70 -20.42
N ALA A 112 3.46 16.27 -19.98
CA ALA A 112 2.81 16.81 -18.78
C ALA A 112 3.38 16.20 -17.49
N ILE A 113 3.88 14.96 -17.55
CA ILE A 113 4.29 14.14 -16.40
C ILE A 113 5.78 14.32 -16.09
N GLU A 114 6.61 14.43 -17.12
CA GLU A 114 8.08 14.43 -17.02
C GLU A 114 8.62 15.49 -16.05
N PRO A 115 8.11 16.74 -16.00
CA PRO A 115 8.57 17.73 -15.02
C PRO A 115 8.41 17.25 -13.57
N TRP A 116 7.31 16.56 -13.26
CA TRP A 116 7.01 16.04 -11.91
C TRP A 116 7.94 14.88 -11.55
N VAL A 117 8.15 13.95 -12.49
CA VAL A 117 9.07 12.83 -12.32
C VAL A 117 10.50 13.32 -12.09
N ARG A 118 10.95 14.31 -12.87
CA ARG A 118 12.30 14.89 -12.75
C ARG A 118 12.52 15.62 -11.42
N GLN A 119 11.47 16.20 -10.84
CA GLN A 119 11.55 16.80 -9.51
C GLN A 119 11.76 15.74 -8.40
N GLY A 120 11.40 14.48 -8.67
CA GLY A 120 11.50 13.37 -7.73
C GLY A 120 10.28 13.25 -6.81
N GLY A 121 10.18 12.11 -6.11
CA GLY A 121 9.07 11.80 -5.21
C GLY A 121 7.77 11.37 -5.90
N PHE A 122 7.77 11.26 -7.24
CA PHE A 122 6.62 10.89 -8.05
C PHE A 122 6.96 9.74 -8.99
N ILE A 123 6.09 8.72 -9.05
CA ILE A 123 6.19 7.58 -9.97
C ILE A 123 4.95 7.54 -10.86
N SER A 124 5.15 7.40 -12.17
CA SER A 124 4.08 7.38 -13.17
C SER A 124 3.85 5.98 -13.73
N PRO A 125 2.60 5.56 -13.98
CA PRO A 125 2.30 4.34 -14.74
C PRO A 125 2.45 4.54 -16.26
N ASN A 126 2.79 5.74 -16.73
CA ASN A 126 2.96 6.01 -18.17
C ASN A 126 4.18 5.24 -18.72
N GLN A 127 3.94 4.35 -19.69
CA GLN A 127 4.94 3.49 -20.31
C GLN A 127 5.79 4.19 -21.39
N ASP A 128 5.33 5.33 -21.89
CA ASP A 128 6.02 6.13 -22.91
C ASP A 128 7.05 7.09 -22.27
N LEU A 129 7.01 7.26 -20.95
CA LEU A 129 8.02 8.05 -20.22
C LEU A 129 9.30 7.22 -20.05
N PRO A 130 10.47 7.69 -20.55
CA PRO A 130 11.70 6.93 -20.44
C PRO A 130 12.15 6.85 -18.98
N LEU A 131 12.65 5.68 -18.56
CA LEU A 131 13.19 5.50 -17.21
C LEU A 131 14.32 6.50 -16.89
N SER A 132 15.05 6.99 -17.89
CA SER A 132 16.07 8.03 -17.69
C SER A 132 15.53 9.37 -17.20
N ALA A 133 14.21 9.62 -17.26
CA ALA A 133 13.59 10.82 -16.70
C ALA A 133 13.59 10.83 -15.17
N TYR A 134 13.66 9.66 -14.54
CA TYR A 134 13.66 9.54 -13.09
C TYR A 134 15.06 9.87 -12.53
N PRO A 135 15.17 10.79 -11.56
CA PRO A 135 16.46 11.35 -11.15
C PRO A 135 17.35 10.36 -10.40
N THR A 136 16.79 9.29 -9.84
CA THR A 136 17.49 8.41 -8.90
C THR A 136 17.42 6.94 -9.32
N ALA A 137 18.33 6.10 -8.81
CA ALA A 137 18.34 4.67 -9.16
C ALA A 137 17.09 3.95 -8.61
N HIS A 138 16.69 4.27 -7.38
CA HIS A 138 15.49 3.69 -6.77
C HIS A 138 14.21 4.15 -7.48
N ALA A 139 14.10 5.43 -7.86
CA ALA A 139 12.93 5.91 -8.58
C ALA A 139 12.78 5.20 -9.95
N ARG A 140 13.90 4.91 -10.62
CA ARG A 140 13.91 4.10 -11.86
C ARG A 140 13.42 2.69 -11.61
N GLN A 141 13.92 2.05 -10.56
CA GLN A 141 13.51 0.69 -10.19
C GLN A 141 12.01 0.62 -9.83
N GLU A 142 11.48 1.59 -9.07
CA GLU A 142 10.04 1.67 -8.75
C GLU A 142 9.19 1.86 -10.00
N ALA A 143 9.60 2.76 -10.89
CA ALA A 143 8.92 2.98 -12.15
C ALA A 143 8.93 1.73 -13.02
N GLU A 144 10.08 1.04 -13.11
CA GLU A 144 10.22 -0.21 -13.83
C GLU A 144 9.31 -1.32 -13.26
N LEU A 145 9.25 -1.45 -11.93
CA LEU A 145 8.35 -2.37 -11.25
C LEU A 145 6.87 -2.05 -11.56
N LEU A 146 6.52 -0.77 -11.60
CA LEU A 146 5.15 -0.33 -11.87
C LEU A 146 4.74 -0.58 -13.33
N ILE A 147 5.58 -0.23 -14.31
CA ILE A 147 5.22 -0.37 -15.73
C ILE A 147 5.25 -1.82 -16.21
N ASN A 148 6.06 -2.67 -15.57
CA ASN A 148 6.18 -4.10 -15.87
C ASN A 148 5.27 -4.99 -15.01
N THR A 149 4.49 -4.41 -14.09
CA THR A 149 3.58 -5.18 -13.24
C THR A 149 2.50 -5.86 -14.08
N ARG A 150 2.14 -7.11 -13.72
CA ARG A 150 1.02 -7.81 -14.36
C ARG A 150 -0.32 -7.19 -13.97
N PHE A 151 -0.42 -6.65 -12.76
CA PHE A 151 -1.60 -5.97 -12.26
C PHE A 151 -1.26 -5.00 -11.13
N PHE A 152 -1.80 -3.79 -11.24
CA PHE A 152 -1.86 -2.85 -10.13
C PHE A 152 -3.18 -3.02 -9.36
N ARG A 153 -3.12 -2.92 -8.03
CA ARG A 153 -4.29 -2.88 -7.16
C ARG A 153 -4.12 -1.74 -6.15
N TYR A 154 -5.14 -0.91 -6.03
CA TYR A 154 -5.26 -0.03 -4.87
C TYR A 154 -5.27 -0.87 -3.60
N ASP A 155 -4.68 -0.33 -2.54
CA ASP A 155 -4.67 -1.02 -1.25
C ASP A 155 -6.09 -1.22 -0.72
N LEU A 156 -6.22 -2.11 0.27
CA LEU A 156 -7.51 -2.53 0.77
C LEU A 156 -8.33 -1.36 1.32
N SER A 157 -7.70 -0.39 1.99
CA SER A 157 -8.37 0.73 2.64
C SER A 157 -9.10 1.65 1.64
N ASP A 158 -8.55 1.85 0.44
CA ASP A 158 -9.17 2.62 -0.65
C ASP A 158 -10.46 1.98 -1.18
N ARG A 159 -10.71 0.72 -0.84
CA ARG A 159 -11.85 -0.08 -1.35
C ARG A 159 -12.93 -0.31 -0.32
N LEU A 160 -12.77 0.21 0.90
CA LEU A 160 -13.70 -0.01 2.00
C LEU A 160 -14.51 1.25 2.31
N PRO A 161 -15.78 1.09 2.74
CA PRO A 161 -16.54 2.20 3.30
C PRO A 161 -15.83 2.81 4.53
N PRO A 162 -16.07 4.09 4.85
CA PRO A 162 -15.34 4.80 5.91
C PRO A 162 -15.34 4.11 7.28
N ASN A 163 -16.49 3.62 7.76
CA ASN A 163 -16.55 2.98 9.09
C ASN A 163 -15.76 1.66 9.13
N LEU A 164 -15.92 0.82 8.10
CA LEU A 164 -15.14 -0.39 7.94
C LEU A 164 -13.63 -0.09 7.88
N LYS A 165 -13.24 0.96 7.15
CA LYS A 165 -11.85 1.38 6.94
C LYS A 165 -11.19 1.94 8.20
N ASP A 166 -11.82 2.94 8.84
CA ASP A 166 -11.14 3.81 9.82
C ASP A 166 -11.12 3.23 11.24
N SER A 167 -12.11 2.40 11.61
CA SER A 167 -12.27 1.94 12.99
C SER A 167 -12.41 0.43 13.11
N PHE A 168 -13.27 -0.17 12.29
CA PHE A 168 -13.64 -1.56 12.50
C PHE A 168 -12.54 -2.55 12.04
N LEU A 169 -12.08 -2.45 10.79
CA LEU A 169 -11.09 -3.38 10.26
C LEU A 169 -9.75 -3.33 11.03
N PRO A 170 -9.19 -2.15 11.39
CA PRO A 170 -7.97 -2.10 12.19
C PRO A 170 -8.08 -2.86 13.51
N GLU A 171 -9.24 -2.82 14.18
CA GLU A 171 -9.44 -3.61 15.39
C GLU A 171 -9.52 -5.11 15.09
N GLN A 172 -10.22 -5.51 14.02
CA GLN A 172 -10.26 -6.93 13.65
C GLN A 172 -8.88 -7.48 13.29
N LEU A 173 -8.04 -6.70 12.62
CA LEU A 173 -6.64 -7.08 12.35
C LEU A 173 -5.85 -7.29 13.65
N ARG A 174 -6.06 -6.46 14.68
CA ARG A 174 -5.47 -6.67 16.01
C ARG A 174 -6.01 -7.93 16.69
N GLN A 175 -7.32 -8.18 16.58
CA GLN A 175 -7.94 -9.40 17.10
C GLN A 175 -7.38 -10.66 16.44
N MET A 176 -7.13 -10.65 15.12
CA MET A 176 -6.48 -11.78 14.42
C MET A 176 -5.11 -12.10 15.01
N LEU A 177 -4.34 -11.07 15.42
CA LEU A 177 -3.02 -11.26 16.03
C LEU A 177 -3.08 -11.74 17.48
N ARG A 178 -4.10 -11.32 18.24
CA ARG A 178 -4.31 -11.70 19.65
C ARG A 178 -4.96 -13.07 19.80
N HIS A 179 -5.87 -13.39 18.89
CA HIS A 179 -6.74 -14.57 18.93
C HIS A 179 -6.74 -15.29 17.56
N PRO A 180 -5.59 -15.80 17.10
CA PRO A 180 -5.49 -16.47 15.81
C PRO A 180 -6.39 -17.70 15.70
N GLU A 181 -6.73 -18.34 16.83
CA GLU A 181 -7.67 -19.46 16.90
C GLU A 181 -9.12 -19.06 16.56
N GLN A 182 -9.45 -17.77 16.61
CA GLN A 182 -10.78 -17.23 16.32
C GLN A 182 -10.87 -16.67 14.90
N LEU A 183 -9.89 -16.93 14.04
CA LEU A 183 -9.83 -16.37 12.69
C LEU A 183 -11.12 -16.54 11.87
N PRO A 184 -11.77 -17.73 11.82
CA PRO A 184 -13.03 -17.88 11.10
C PRO A 184 -14.16 -17.00 11.64
N ALA A 185 -14.23 -16.84 12.97
CA ALA A 185 -15.26 -16.00 13.61
C ALA A 185 -15.02 -14.51 13.34
N ILE A 186 -13.76 -14.08 13.39
CA ILE A 186 -13.36 -12.70 13.06
C ILE A 186 -13.71 -12.37 11.60
N LEU A 187 -13.38 -13.25 10.67
CA LEU A 187 -13.70 -13.07 9.24
C LEU A 187 -15.21 -13.03 8.97
N ALA A 188 -15.99 -13.87 9.67
CA ALA A 188 -17.45 -13.84 9.58
C ALA A 188 -18.03 -12.50 10.09
N GLU A 189 -17.45 -11.95 11.16
CA GLU A 189 -17.87 -10.65 11.70
C GLU A 189 -17.51 -9.50 10.75
N ILE A 190 -16.36 -9.56 10.07
CA ILE A 190 -16.01 -8.62 9.00
C ILE A 190 -17.00 -8.72 7.83
N GLU A 191 -17.33 -9.92 7.36
CA GLU A 191 -18.30 -10.09 6.26
C GLU A 191 -19.66 -9.49 6.61
N ARG A 192 -20.13 -9.71 7.85
CA ARG A 192 -21.40 -9.21 8.34
C ARG A 192 -21.46 -7.68 8.36
N VAL A 193 -20.40 -7.03 8.84
CA VAL A 193 -20.33 -5.55 8.87
C VAL A 193 -20.17 -5.00 7.45
N ALA A 194 -19.29 -5.57 6.64
CA ALA A 194 -19.07 -5.14 5.27
C ALA A 194 -20.37 -5.20 4.44
N THR A 195 -21.09 -6.33 4.51
CA THR A 195 -22.37 -6.51 3.81
C THR A 195 -23.40 -5.45 4.20
N ARG A 196 -23.47 -5.08 5.49
CA ARG A 196 -24.38 -4.05 5.97
C ARG A 196 -24.04 -2.68 5.39
N GLU A 197 -22.78 -2.27 5.47
CA GLU A 197 -22.36 -0.93 5.04
C GLU A 197 -22.46 -0.73 3.53
N GLN A 198 -22.16 -1.77 2.75
CA GLN A 198 -22.30 -1.69 1.30
C GLN A 198 -23.75 -1.79 0.84
N GLY A 199 -24.62 -2.47 1.60
CA GLY A 199 -26.06 -2.42 1.38
C GLY A 199 -26.66 -1.03 1.67
N SER A 200 -26.10 -0.32 2.66
CA SER A 200 -26.51 1.05 3.01
C SER A 200 -25.99 2.12 2.04
N ALA A 201 -24.88 1.88 1.33
CA ALA A 201 -24.34 2.80 0.34
C ALA A 201 -25.11 2.80 -1.00
N GLY A 202 -26.09 1.90 -1.17
CA GLY A 202 -26.92 1.76 -2.36
C GLY A 202 -28.35 2.29 -2.22
N GLN A 203 -28.68 3.00 -1.13
CA GLN A 203 -29.94 3.72 -0.92
C GLN A 203 -29.66 5.22 -0.78
#